data_AF-A0A959EXD3-F1
#
_entry.id   AF-A0A959EXD3-F1
#
_cell.length_a   1.000
_cell.length_b   1.000
_cell.length_c   1.000
_cell.angle_alpha   90.00
_cell.angle_beta   90.00
_cell.angle_gamma   90.00
#
_symmetry.space_group_name_H-M   'P 1'
#
loop_
_entity.id
_entity.type
_entity.pdbx_description
1 polymer ?
#
loop_
_entity_poly.entity_id
_entity_poly.type
_entity_poly.pdbx_seq_one_letter_code
_entity_poly.pdbx_strand_id
1 'polypeptide(L)'
;MPRPKLDPEKRYYSISEVAAMFGVSTSLIRFWENEFEMLKPHKNSKGDRRFTPENIDQFQQIYHLVKERGFTLNGAKQELKHLKDWERQKE
;
A
#
# COMPACT_ATOMS: atom_id res chain seq x y z
N MET A 1 -6.60 -3.06 -12.91
CA MET A 1 -6.45 -4.28 -12.06
C MET A 1 -7.74 -4.59 -11.28
N PRO A 2 -8.20 -5.84 -11.10
CA PRO A 2 -9.27 -6.16 -10.14
C PRO A 2 -8.74 -5.99 -8.71
N ARG A 3 -9.52 -5.36 -7.82
CA ARG A 3 -9.15 -5.23 -6.40
C ARG A 3 -8.86 -6.61 -5.80
N PRO A 4 -7.75 -6.77 -5.05
CA PRO A 4 -7.52 -8.03 -4.34
C PRO A 4 -8.72 -8.32 -3.43
N LYS A 5 -9.24 -9.55 -3.51
CA LYS A 5 -10.34 -9.98 -2.65
C LYS A 5 -9.81 -10.12 -1.23
N LEU A 6 -10.14 -9.16 -0.39
CA LEU A 6 -9.83 -9.20 1.04
C LEU A 6 -10.85 -10.06 1.76
N ASP A 7 -10.37 -10.83 2.73
CA ASP A 7 -11.24 -11.56 3.65
C ASP A 7 -11.79 -10.56 4.68
N PRO A 8 -13.12 -10.40 4.79
CA PRO A 8 -13.75 -9.43 5.69
C PRO A 8 -13.49 -9.72 7.17
N GLU A 9 -13.15 -10.96 7.55
CA GLU A 9 -12.83 -11.31 8.94
C GLU A 9 -11.35 -11.14 9.28
N LYS A 10 -10.49 -10.99 8.25
CA LYS A 10 -9.04 -10.93 8.42
C LYS A 10 -8.54 -9.50 8.59
N ARG A 11 -8.04 -9.20 9.80
CA ARG A 11 -7.50 -7.87 10.16
C ARG A 11 -6.05 -7.63 9.73
N TYR A 12 -5.27 -8.70 9.57
CA TYR A 12 -3.83 -8.60 9.30
C TYR A 12 -3.40 -9.56 8.20
N TYR A 13 -2.57 -9.04 7.30
CA TYR A 13 -1.98 -9.76 6.19
C TYR A 13 -0.45 -9.72 6.32
N SER A 14 0.19 -10.82 5.98
CA SER A 14 1.65 -10.88 5.93
C SER A 14 2.18 -10.23 4.65
N ILE A 15 3.46 -9.83 4.65
CA ILE A 15 4.10 -9.28 3.45
C ILE A 15 4.07 -10.25 2.26
N SER A 16 4.14 -11.56 2.52
CA SER A 16 4.09 -12.60 1.49
C SER A 16 2.72 -12.68 0.84
N GLU A 17 1.65 -12.53 1.62
CA GLU A 17 0.28 -12.46 1.09
C GLU A 17 0.07 -11.21 0.25
N VAL A 18 0.55 -10.06 0.72
CA VAL A 18 0.48 -8.81 -0.07
C VAL A 18 1.27 -8.96 -1.37
N ALA A 19 2.47 -9.53 -1.32
CA ALA A 19 3.27 -9.82 -2.51
C ALA A 19 2.50 -10.70 -3.52
N ALA A 20 1.86 -11.77 -3.05
CA ALA A 20 1.06 -12.66 -3.88
C ALA A 20 -0.19 -11.94 -4.46
N MET A 21 -0.87 -11.10 -3.68
CA MET A 21 -2.06 -10.35 -4.11
C MET A 21 -1.77 -9.41 -5.28
N PHE A 22 -0.59 -8.77 -5.29
CA PHE A 22 -0.20 -7.82 -6.35
C PHE A 22 0.75 -8.41 -7.40
N GLY A 23 1.16 -9.67 -7.24
CA GLY A 23 2.14 -10.32 -8.13
C GLY A 23 3.51 -9.62 -8.13
N VAL A 24 3.93 -9.09 -6.97
CA VAL A 24 5.19 -8.35 -6.80
C VAL A 24 6.12 -9.06 -5.84
N SER A 25 7.40 -8.67 -5.82
CA SER A 25 8.34 -9.18 -4.83
C SER A 25 8.14 -8.52 -3.47
N THR A 26 8.41 -9.27 -2.39
CA THR A 26 8.41 -8.72 -1.02
C THR A 26 9.43 -7.59 -0.84
N SER A 27 10.52 -7.61 -1.61
CA SER A 27 11.52 -6.53 -1.65
C SER A 27 10.94 -5.21 -2.17
N LEU A 28 10.06 -5.25 -3.18
CA LEU A 28 9.39 -4.05 -3.68
C LEU A 28 8.51 -3.42 -2.59
N ILE A 29 7.78 -4.26 -1.84
CA ILE A 29 6.93 -3.79 -0.74
C ILE A 29 7.76 -3.13 0.35
N ARG A 30 8.90 -3.72 0.73
CA ARG A 30 9.83 -3.12 1.70
C ARG A 30 10.42 -1.81 1.21
N PHE A 31 10.71 -1.74 -0.09
CA PHE A 31 11.22 -0.52 -0.70
C PHE A 31 10.17 0.59 -0.66
N TRP A 32 8.93 0.31 -1.04
CA TRP A 32 7.84 1.28 -0.97
C TRP A 32 7.45 1.65 0.46
N GLU A 33 7.53 0.74 1.43
CA GLU A 33 7.37 1.05 2.85
C GLU A 33 8.33 2.15 3.31
N ASN A 34 9.59 2.13 2.86
CA ASN A 34 10.57 3.16 3.20
C ASN A 34 10.34 4.47 2.44
N GLU A 35 9.84 4.39 1.21
CA GLU A 35 9.64 5.55 0.35
C GLU A 35 8.35 6.32 0.69
N PHE A 36 7.26 5.62 1.02
CA PHE A 36 5.93 6.19 1.20
C PHE A 36 5.55 6.21 2.69
N GLU A 37 5.58 7.39 3.31
CA GLU A 37 5.25 7.55 4.73
C GLU A 37 3.81 7.14 5.10
N MET A 38 2.90 7.10 4.11
CA MET A 38 1.53 6.62 4.33
C MET A 38 1.46 5.10 4.50
N LEU A 39 2.38 4.35 3.87
CA LEU A 39 2.40 2.90 3.90
C LEU A 39 3.25 2.40 5.08
N LYS A 40 2.68 2.46 6.28
CA LYS A 40 3.34 2.04 7.52
C LYS A 40 2.67 0.79 8.11
N PRO A 41 3.07 -0.43 7.69
CA PRO A 41 2.59 -1.65 8.31
C PRO A 41 3.07 -1.75 9.76
N HIS A 42 2.24 -2.29 10.64
CA HIS A 42 2.61 -2.47 12.04
C HIS A 42 3.63 -3.60 12.18
N LYS A 43 4.73 -3.37 12.91
CA LYS A 43 5.71 -4.41 13.22
C LYS A 43 5.33 -5.08 14.54
N ASN A 44 5.17 -6.41 14.54
CA ASN A 44 4.93 -7.15 15.78
C ASN A 44 6.23 -7.21 16.62
N SER A 45 6.13 -7.70 17.86
CA SER A 45 7.30 -7.87 18.76
C SER A 45 8.39 -8.81 18.22
N LYS A 46 8.09 -9.61 17.17
CA LYS A 46 9.03 -10.52 16.50
C LYS A 46 9.69 -9.90 15.26
N GLY A 47 9.31 -8.67 14.88
CA GLY A 47 9.82 -7.98 13.69
C GLY A 47 9.06 -8.28 12.38
N ASP A 48 7.98 -9.07 12.42
CA ASP A 48 7.14 -9.31 11.25
C ASP A 48 6.20 -8.14 10.99
N ARG A 49 6.03 -7.82 9.71
CA ARG A 49 5.11 -6.78 9.24
C ARG A 49 3.70 -7.34 9.11
N ARG A 50 2.75 -6.66 9.72
CA ARG A 50 1.32 -6.90 9.59
C ARG A 50 0.69 -5.74 8.84
N PHE A 51 0.21 -6.03 7.64
CA PHE A 51 -0.53 -5.10 6.79
C PHE A 51 -2.00 -5.16 7.16
N THR A 52 -2.62 -4.02 7.38
CA THR A 52 -4.08 -3.92 7.52
C THR A 52 -4.74 -3.81 6.15
N PRO A 53 -6.07 -4.03 6.05
CA PRO A 53 -6.84 -3.68 4.85
C PRO A 53 -6.55 -2.26 4.33
N GLU A 54 -6.39 -1.29 5.24
CA GLU A 54 -6.02 0.08 4.90
C GLU A 54 -4.63 0.15 4.24
N ASN A 55 -3.63 -0.57 4.76
CA ASN A 55 -2.32 -0.61 4.10
C ASN A 55 -2.37 -1.26 2.71
N ILE A 56 -3.28 -2.21 2.50
CA ILE A 56 -3.48 -2.83 1.19
C ILE A 56 -4.09 -1.83 0.21
N ASP A 57 -5.06 -1.03 0.65
CA ASP A 57 -5.62 0.03 -0.19
C ASP A 57 -4.56 1.09 -0.53
N GLN A 58 -3.78 1.55 0.45
CA GLN A 58 -2.66 2.45 0.24
C GLN A 58 -1.64 1.89 -0.76
N PHE A 59 -1.28 0.61 -0.62
CA PHE A 59 -0.37 -0.07 -1.55
C PHE A 59 -0.96 -0.13 -2.96
N GLN A 60 -2.25 -0.40 -3.09
CA GLN A 60 -2.95 -0.42 -4.36
C GLN A 60 -2.90 0.96 -5.05
N GLN A 61 -3.12 2.04 -4.31
CA GLN A 61 -3.04 3.40 -4.85
C GLN A 61 -1.63 3.71 -5.38
N ILE A 62 -0.59 3.38 -4.58
CA ILE A 62 0.81 3.53 -5.00
C ILE A 62 1.09 2.70 -6.26
N TYR A 63 0.63 1.44 -6.29
CA TYR A 63 0.82 0.55 -7.43
C TYR A 63 0.19 1.13 -8.70
N HIS A 64 -1.05 1.60 -8.61
CA HIS A 64 -1.75 2.20 -9.75
C HIS A 64 -0.96 3.41 -10.30
N LEU A 65 -0.49 4.30 -9.43
CA LEU A 65 0.27 5.48 -9.85
C LEU A 65 1.61 5.12 -10.50
N VAL A 66 2.38 4.23 -9.88
CA VAL A 66 3.75 3.94 -10.32
C VAL A 66 3.78 2.94 -11.48
N LYS A 67 2.96 1.88 -11.43
CA LYS A 67 3.00 0.78 -12.42
C LYS A 67 2.02 0.95 -13.57
N GLU A 68 0.82 1.47 -13.32
CA GLU A 68 -0.19 1.64 -14.39
C GLU A 68 -0.11 3.04 -15.01
N ARG A 69 0.03 4.11 -14.21
CA ARG A 69 0.11 5.51 -14.71
C ARG A 69 1.53 6.00 -15.01
N GLY A 70 2.56 5.24 -14.65
CA GLY A 70 3.96 5.56 -14.96
C GLY A 70 4.56 6.74 -14.19
N PHE A 71 4.00 7.08 -13.02
CA PHE A 71 4.55 8.15 -12.17
C PHE A 71 5.89 7.73 -11.59
N THR A 72 6.79 8.71 -11.41
CA THR A 72 7.97 8.52 -10.55
C THR A 72 7.52 8.39 -9.09
N LEU A 73 8.37 7.83 -8.22
CA LEU A 73 8.03 7.68 -6.80
C LEU A 73 7.68 9.04 -6.17
N ASN A 74 8.44 10.09 -6.49
CA ASN A 74 8.15 11.45 -6.00
C ASN A 74 6.84 12.00 -6.56
N GLY A 75 6.56 11.79 -7.85
CA GLY A 75 5.27 12.19 -8.44
C GLY A 75 4.09 11.47 -7.78
N ALA A 76 4.22 10.17 -7.55
CA ALA A 76 3.20 9.38 -6.86
C ALA A 76 2.97 9.89 -5.42
N LYS A 77 4.04 10.22 -4.68
CA LYS A 77 3.92 10.79 -3.33
C LYS A 77 3.13 12.11 -3.31
N GLN A 78 3.37 12.99 -4.28
CA GLN A 78 2.64 14.26 -4.39
C GLN A 78 1.17 14.05 -4.74
N GLU A 79 0.89 13.17 -5.71
CA GLU A 79 -0.49 12.84 -6.10
C GLU A 79 -1.27 12.22 -4.93
N LEU A 80 -0.66 11.29 -4.19
CA LEU A 80 -1.31 10.64 -3.03
C LEU A 80 -1.63 11.65 -1.93
N LYS A 81 -0.74 12.61 -1.68
CA LYS A 81 -1.00 13.70 -0.73
C LYS A 81 -2.20 14.54 -1.18
N HIS A 82 -2.25 14.90 -2.46
CA HIS A 82 -3.34 15.67 -3.03
C HIS A 82 -4.69 14.93 -2.96
N LEU A 83 -4.70 13.62 -3.28
CA LEU A 83 -5.90 12.78 -3.17
C LEU A 83 -6.43 12.74 -1.74
N LYS A 84 -5.55 12.56 -0.75
CA LYS A 84 -5.94 12.50 0.66
C LYS A 84 -6.46 13.84 1.20
N ASP A 85 -5.82 14.93 0.78
CA ASP A 85 -6.25 16.30 1.13
C ASP A 85 -7.62 16.61 0.50
N TRP A 86 -7.90 16.11 -0.71
CA TRP A 86 -9.18 16.25 -1.39
C TRP A 86 -10.29 15.41 -0.75
N GLU A 87 -10.00 14.17 -0.34
CA GLU A 87 -10.95 13.32 0.39
C GLU A 87 -11.35 13.97 1.73
N ARG A 88 -10.39 14.55 2.45
CA ARG A 88 -10.65 15.25 3.73
C ARG A 88 -11.51 16.51 3.56
N GLN A 89 -11.49 17.18 2.41
CA GLN A 89 -12.30 18.37 2.14
C GLN A 89 -13.73 18.04 1.70
N LYS A 90 -14.03 16.77 1.39
CA LYS A 90 -15.37 16.31 1.01
C LYS A 90 -16.21 15.81 2.19
N GLU A 91 -15.61 15.71 3.37
CA GLU A 91 -16.27 15.39 4.65
C GLU A 91 -16.70 16.70 5.35
#